data_AF-A0A497HMW5-F1
#
_entry.id   AF-A0A497HMW5-F1
#
_cell.length_a   1.000
_cell.length_b   1.000
_cell.length_c   1.000
_cell.angle_alpha   90.00
_cell.angle_beta   90.00
_cell.angle_gamma   90.00
#
_symmetry.space_group_name_H-M   'P 1'
#
loop_
_entity.id
_entity.type
_entity.pdbx_description
1 polymer ?
#
loop_
_entity_poly.entity_id
_entity_poly.type
_entity_poly.pdbx_seq_one_letter_code
_entity_poly.pdbx_strand_id
1 'polypeptide(L)'
;MIITRDLLGINGLPAEEFQWNFTTLPYSYAPDSDHDGYPDPLDDFPNDPTEWIDTDSDGIGDNSDDDDDGDGMPDKWEKRYGLNPLLDDAEEDLDGDGYSNIEEYREGTDPKDPSSHPGAINWVLWAAVLIVVTIVAVVAMVALARRKEHERGWE
;
A
#
# COMPACT_ATOMS: atom_id res chain seq x y z
N MET A 1 -31.43 28.00 20.30
CA MET A 1 -32.38 28.78 19.48
C MET A 1 -33.68 27.99 19.47
N ILE A 2 -34.72 28.45 20.18
CA ILE A 2 -36.01 27.73 20.25
C ILE A 2 -36.83 28.21 19.06
N ILE A 3 -36.97 27.37 18.04
CA ILE A 3 -37.87 27.65 16.91
C ILE A 3 -39.29 27.40 17.40
N THR A 4 -40.09 28.46 17.51
CA THR A 4 -41.50 28.36 17.93
C THR A 4 -42.38 27.92 16.77
N ARG A 5 -43.53 27.32 17.09
CA ARG A 5 -44.51 26.76 16.14
C ARG A 5 -44.93 27.73 15.03
N ASP A 6 -44.89 29.03 15.32
CA ASP A 6 -45.22 30.09 14.37
C ASP A 6 -44.27 30.16 13.16
N LEU A 7 -43.01 29.76 13.31
CA LEU A 7 -42.01 29.81 12.23
C LEU A 7 -42.18 28.72 11.17
N LEU A 8 -42.95 27.66 11.45
CA LEU A 8 -43.16 26.53 10.53
C LEU A 8 -44.56 26.49 9.90
N GLY A 9 -45.44 27.46 10.19
CA GLY A 9 -46.76 27.56 9.56
C GLY A 9 -47.75 26.43 9.91
N ILE A 10 -47.50 25.68 11.00
CA ILE A 10 -48.27 24.48 11.39
C ILE A 10 -49.36 24.74 12.46
N ASN A 11 -49.84 25.98 12.56
CA ASN A 11 -50.74 26.44 13.63
C ASN A 11 -52.18 25.85 13.60
N GLY A 12 -52.48 24.91 12.70
CA GLY A 12 -53.83 24.33 12.51
C GLY A 12 -53.92 22.81 12.65
N LEU A 13 -52.82 22.12 13.00
CA LEU A 13 -52.85 20.66 13.18
C LEU A 13 -53.17 20.29 14.64
N PRO A 14 -54.00 19.26 14.89
CA PRO A 14 -54.33 18.82 16.24
C PRO A 14 -53.05 18.45 16.99
N ALA A 15 -52.97 18.83 18.27
CA ALA A 15 -51.75 18.75 19.08
C ALA A 15 -51.20 17.32 19.32
N GLU A 16 -51.87 16.31 18.77
CA GLU A 16 -51.67 14.89 19.07
C GLU A 16 -51.03 14.10 17.90
N GLU A 17 -50.86 14.72 16.72
CA GLU A 17 -50.18 14.11 15.55
C GLU A 17 -48.87 14.81 15.16
N PHE A 18 -48.26 15.55 16.09
CA PHE A 18 -46.98 16.21 15.83
C PHE A 18 -45.91 15.76 16.82
N GLN A 19 -45.53 14.49 16.69
CA GLN A 19 -44.26 14.01 17.22
C GLN A 19 -43.15 14.65 16.38
N TRP A 20 -42.59 15.72 16.96
CA TRP A 20 -41.45 16.46 16.44
C TRP A 20 -40.24 15.54 16.24
N ASN A 21 -40.09 14.90 15.07
CA ASN A 21 -38.83 14.28 14.68
C ASN A 21 -38.25 15.00 13.46
N PHE A 22 -37.80 16.22 13.69
CA PHE A 22 -36.78 16.83 12.85
C PHE A 22 -35.44 16.66 13.54
N THR A 23 -34.46 16.14 12.80
CA THR A 23 -33.05 15.85 13.13
C THR A 23 -32.78 14.60 13.98
N THR A 24 -32.12 13.61 13.35
CA THR A 24 -31.80 12.24 13.81
C THR A 24 -33.01 11.32 13.96
N LEU A 25 -33.23 10.42 12.99
CA LEU A 25 -33.55 9.07 13.43
C LEU A 25 -32.36 8.71 14.34
N PRO A 26 -32.55 8.44 15.64
CA PRO A 26 -31.44 7.97 16.43
C PRO A 26 -30.92 6.73 15.70
N TYR A 27 -29.65 6.75 15.33
CA TYR A 27 -28.92 5.60 14.79
C TYR A 27 -29.25 4.29 15.53
N SER A 28 -29.64 4.43 16.80
CA SER A 28 -30.23 3.41 17.68
C SER A 28 -31.53 2.71 17.20
N TYR A 29 -32.11 3.02 16.04
CA TYR A 29 -33.27 2.29 15.50
C TYR A 29 -33.08 1.75 14.08
N ALA A 30 -31.91 1.92 13.49
CA ALA A 30 -31.58 1.17 12.28
C ALA A 30 -31.43 -0.32 12.66
N PRO A 31 -31.87 -1.26 11.81
CA PRO A 31 -31.53 -2.66 11.96
C PRO A 31 -30.01 -2.80 12.05
N ASP A 32 -29.58 -3.69 12.95
CA ASP A 32 -28.20 -4.07 13.20
C ASP A 32 -28.28 -5.58 13.37
N SER A 33 -28.03 -6.27 12.28
CA SER A 33 -28.42 -7.67 12.09
C SER A 33 -27.49 -8.63 12.84
N ASP A 34 -26.22 -8.26 13.04
CA ASP A 34 -25.24 -9.05 13.79
C ASP A 34 -24.83 -8.43 15.14
N HIS A 35 -25.27 -7.21 15.43
CA HIS A 35 -25.11 -6.52 16.72
C HIS A 35 -23.66 -6.12 17.04
N ASP A 36 -22.87 -5.76 16.04
CA ASP A 36 -21.49 -5.30 16.22
C ASP A 36 -21.38 -3.77 16.50
N GLY A 37 -22.46 -3.04 16.28
CA GLY A 37 -22.57 -1.59 16.48
C GLY A 37 -22.58 -0.76 15.19
N TYR A 38 -22.47 -1.40 14.02
CA TYR A 38 -22.65 -0.84 12.69
C TYR A 38 -24.01 -1.29 12.13
N PRO A 39 -24.98 -0.38 11.92
CA PRO A 39 -26.29 -0.74 11.39
C PRO A 39 -26.20 -1.12 9.92
N ASP A 40 -27.04 -2.08 9.51
CA ASP A 40 -27.08 -2.68 8.17
C ASP A 40 -26.94 -1.69 6.98
N PRO A 41 -27.48 -0.45 7.01
CA PRO A 41 -27.31 0.48 5.89
C PRO A 41 -25.91 1.12 5.75
N LEU A 42 -25.05 1.01 6.77
CA LEU A 42 -23.68 1.55 6.80
C LEU A 42 -22.64 0.46 7.06
N ASP A 43 -23.05 -0.80 6.95
CA ASP A 43 -22.24 -1.97 7.21
C ASP A 43 -22.14 -2.75 5.90
N ASP A 44 -20.92 -2.92 5.39
CA ASP A 44 -20.67 -3.66 4.16
C ASP A 44 -20.86 -5.18 4.37
N PHE A 45 -20.83 -5.64 5.63
CA PHE A 45 -21.04 -7.03 6.05
C PHE A 45 -22.16 -7.18 7.11
N PRO A 46 -23.44 -6.90 6.80
CA PRO A 46 -24.54 -6.86 7.79
C PRO A 46 -24.87 -8.16 8.56
N ASN A 47 -24.13 -9.25 8.34
CA ASN A 47 -24.36 -10.51 9.07
C ASN A 47 -23.05 -11.10 9.62
N ASP A 48 -21.95 -10.37 9.56
CA ASP A 48 -20.66 -10.75 10.11
C ASP A 48 -20.22 -9.73 11.17
N PRO A 49 -20.39 -10.02 12.46
CA PRO A 49 -20.08 -9.06 13.52
C PRO A 49 -18.58 -8.81 13.72
N THR A 50 -17.74 -9.34 12.83
CA THR A 50 -16.29 -9.12 12.82
C THR A 50 -15.83 -8.23 11.67
N GLU A 51 -16.72 -7.79 10.78
CA GLU A 51 -16.40 -6.95 9.63
C GLU A 51 -17.48 -5.87 9.44
N TRP A 52 -17.10 -4.67 8.99
CA TRP A 52 -18.06 -3.58 8.75
C TRP A 52 -17.67 -2.59 7.64
N ILE A 53 -16.39 -2.57 7.24
CA ILE A 53 -15.85 -1.78 6.11
C ILE A 53 -15.21 -2.74 5.11
N ASP A 54 -15.42 -2.47 3.82
CA ASP A 54 -14.76 -3.08 2.67
C ASP A 54 -14.15 -1.97 1.80
N THR A 55 -12.92 -1.56 2.11
CA THR A 55 -12.31 -0.34 1.54
C THR A 55 -12.10 -0.45 0.03
N ASP A 56 -11.70 -1.62 -0.49
CA ASP A 56 -11.48 -1.87 -1.92
C ASP A 56 -12.68 -2.53 -2.64
N SER A 57 -13.71 -2.93 -1.89
CA SER A 57 -14.93 -3.57 -2.37
C SER A 57 -14.71 -4.95 -3.01
N ASP A 58 -13.71 -5.71 -2.55
CA ASP A 58 -13.43 -7.06 -3.04
C ASP A 58 -14.30 -8.15 -2.39
N GLY A 59 -14.99 -7.81 -1.30
CA GLY A 59 -15.85 -8.69 -0.51
C GLY A 59 -15.18 -9.37 0.68
N ILE A 60 -13.97 -8.95 1.05
CA ILE A 60 -13.26 -9.24 2.31
C ILE A 60 -13.24 -7.95 3.13
N GLY A 61 -13.60 -8.03 4.41
CA GLY A 61 -13.60 -6.83 5.25
C GLY A 61 -12.20 -6.48 5.75
N ASP A 62 -11.95 -5.19 5.97
CA ASP A 62 -10.65 -4.63 6.40
C ASP A 62 -10.08 -5.30 7.68
N ASN A 63 -10.89 -5.95 8.55
CA ASN A 63 -10.31 -6.64 9.72
C ASN A 63 -9.67 -7.99 9.35
N SER A 64 -10.06 -8.58 8.21
CA SER A 64 -9.56 -9.85 7.70
C SER A 64 -8.70 -9.70 6.44
N ASP A 65 -8.76 -8.57 5.74
CA ASP A 65 -7.91 -8.28 4.61
C ASP A 65 -6.46 -7.98 5.06
N ASP A 66 -5.50 -8.34 4.21
CA ASP A 66 -4.09 -8.00 4.36
C ASP A 66 -3.67 -6.83 3.45
N ASP A 67 -4.58 -6.28 2.61
CA ASP A 67 -4.39 -5.22 1.61
C ASP A 67 -5.70 -4.38 1.47
N ASP A 68 -6.02 -3.56 2.49
CA ASP A 68 -7.34 -2.93 2.67
C ASP A 68 -7.78 -2.04 1.46
N ASP A 69 -6.85 -1.42 0.72
CA ASP A 69 -7.15 -0.57 -0.44
C ASP A 69 -6.92 -1.22 -1.81
N GLY A 70 -6.43 -2.47 -1.82
CA GLY A 70 -6.27 -3.28 -3.02
C GLY A 70 -5.21 -2.75 -4.01
N ASP A 71 -4.25 -1.94 -3.56
CA ASP A 71 -3.19 -1.39 -4.41
C ASP A 71 -2.03 -2.38 -4.68
N GLY A 72 -2.05 -3.52 -3.97
CA GLY A 72 -1.09 -4.61 -4.10
C GLY A 72 0.07 -4.53 -3.12
N MET A 73 0.04 -3.59 -2.16
CA MET A 73 0.95 -3.50 -1.03
C MET A 73 0.25 -3.97 0.26
N PRO A 74 0.81 -4.94 1.00
CA PRO A 74 0.17 -5.37 2.23
C PRO A 74 0.17 -4.27 3.31
N ASP A 75 -0.96 -4.12 3.99
CA ASP A 75 -1.23 -3.28 5.16
C ASP A 75 -0.07 -3.16 6.14
N LYS A 76 0.50 -4.32 6.47
CA LYS A 76 1.58 -4.43 7.46
C LYS A 76 2.88 -3.82 6.97
N TRP A 77 3.13 -3.91 5.67
CA TRP A 77 4.29 -3.31 5.02
C TRP A 77 4.08 -1.79 4.96
N GLU A 78 2.93 -1.33 4.51
CA GLU A 78 2.61 0.10 4.46
C GLU A 78 2.69 0.76 5.84
N LYS A 79 2.04 0.19 6.86
CA LYS A 79 2.12 0.65 8.26
C LYS A 79 3.56 0.71 8.78
N ARG A 80 4.45 -0.17 8.30
CA ARG A 80 5.88 -0.16 8.69
C ARG A 80 6.59 1.04 8.09
N TYR A 81 6.32 1.39 6.84
CA TYR A 81 6.99 2.49 6.16
C TYR A 81 6.27 3.84 6.33
N GLY A 82 5.04 3.83 6.84
CA GLY A 82 4.25 5.02 7.12
C GLY A 82 3.40 5.49 5.95
N LEU A 83 3.10 4.57 5.02
CA LEU A 83 2.08 4.71 3.99
C LEU A 83 0.69 4.49 4.59
N ASN A 84 -0.37 4.70 3.81
CA ASN A 84 -1.74 4.63 4.29
C ASN A 84 -2.52 3.45 3.67
N PRO A 85 -2.76 2.38 4.43
CA PRO A 85 -3.49 1.18 3.96
C PRO A 85 -4.90 1.37 3.44
N LEU A 86 -5.48 2.56 3.65
CA LEU A 86 -6.84 2.88 3.22
C LEU A 86 -6.85 3.82 2.00
N LEU A 87 -5.74 3.92 1.29
CA LEU A 87 -5.54 4.83 0.17
C LEU A 87 -4.49 4.28 -0.77
N ASP A 88 -4.93 3.88 -1.96
CA ASP A 88 -4.07 3.51 -3.10
C ASP A 88 -3.01 4.60 -3.36
N ASP A 89 -1.84 4.39 -2.75
CA ASP A 89 -0.65 5.23 -2.78
C ASP A 89 0.57 4.46 -3.30
N ALA A 90 0.38 3.20 -3.75
CA ALA A 90 1.35 2.35 -4.43
C ALA A 90 2.18 3.05 -5.51
N GLU A 91 1.56 3.91 -6.32
CA GLU A 91 2.23 4.63 -7.41
C GLU A 91 2.83 5.98 -6.98
N GLU A 92 2.68 6.39 -5.72
CA GLU A 92 3.39 7.54 -5.17
C GLU A 92 4.87 7.23 -4.91
N ASP A 93 5.66 8.27 -4.70
CA ASP A 93 7.10 8.23 -4.45
C ASP A 93 7.35 8.90 -3.09
N LEU A 94 7.42 8.08 -2.04
CA LEU A 94 7.44 8.54 -0.65
C LEU A 94 8.71 9.32 -0.30
N ASP A 95 9.85 9.02 -0.93
CA ASP A 95 11.14 9.64 -0.61
C ASP A 95 11.70 10.57 -1.69
N GLY A 96 11.09 10.59 -2.87
CA GLY A 96 11.36 11.52 -3.96
C GLY A 96 12.54 11.13 -4.84
N ASP A 97 12.92 9.85 -4.89
CA ASP A 97 14.05 9.38 -5.67
C ASP A 97 13.70 8.96 -7.11
N GLY A 98 12.40 8.90 -7.42
CA GLY A 98 11.84 8.60 -8.73
C GLY A 98 11.38 7.15 -8.93
N TYR A 99 11.38 6.31 -7.88
CA TYR A 99 10.74 5.00 -7.87
C TYR A 99 9.44 5.06 -7.07
N SER A 100 8.44 4.26 -7.47
CA SER A 100 7.18 4.21 -6.72
C SER A 100 7.23 3.24 -5.56
N ASN A 101 6.38 3.46 -4.54
CA ASN A 101 6.29 2.62 -3.34
C ASN A 101 6.13 1.12 -3.70
N ILE A 102 5.32 0.82 -4.71
CA ILE A 102 5.09 -0.56 -5.18
C ILE A 102 6.32 -1.16 -5.87
N GLU A 103 7.11 -0.37 -6.61
CA GLU A 103 8.36 -0.83 -7.22
C GLU A 103 9.37 -1.21 -6.14
N GLU A 104 9.46 -0.38 -5.10
CA GLU A 104 10.33 -0.61 -3.95
C GLU A 104 9.90 -1.80 -3.11
N TYR A 105 8.60 -1.96 -2.87
CA TYR A 105 8.04 -3.15 -2.22
C TYR A 105 8.44 -4.43 -2.97
N ARG A 106 8.28 -4.44 -4.30
CA ARG A 106 8.58 -5.59 -5.17
C ARG A 106 10.07 -5.93 -5.20
N GLU A 107 10.95 -4.94 -5.11
CA GLU A 107 12.41 -5.11 -5.12
C GLU A 107 13.02 -5.23 -3.70
N GLY A 108 12.22 -4.99 -2.66
CA GLY A 108 12.62 -5.09 -1.26
C GLY A 108 13.55 -3.97 -0.78
N THR A 109 13.36 -2.77 -1.31
CA THR A 109 14.08 -1.56 -0.88
C THR A 109 13.30 -0.77 0.18
N ASP A 110 13.90 0.29 0.72
CA ASP A 110 13.29 1.11 1.78
C ASP A 110 12.70 2.39 1.16
N PRO A 111 11.37 2.51 1.03
CA PRO A 111 10.71 3.63 0.36
C PRO A 111 10.79 4.98 1.10
N LYS A 112 11.66 5.05 2.11
CA LYS A 112 11.89 6.25 2.92
C LYS A 112 13.33 6.73 2.80
N ASP A 113 14.16 5.98 2.09
CA ASP A 113 15.56 6.23 1.92
C ASP A 113 15.88 6.34 0.42
N PRO A 114 16.06 7.57 -0.11
CA PRO A 114 16.36 7.82 -1.52
C PRO A 114 17.64 7.16 -2.04
N SER A 115 18.42 6.54 -1.16
CA SER A 115 19.61 5.75 -1.49
C SER A 115 19.38 4.24 -1.50
N SER A 116 18.23 3.79 -1.01
CA SER A 116 17.76 2.41 -1.03
C SER A 116 16.71 2.27 -2.11
N HIS A 117 17.14 2.01 -3.34
CA HIS A 117 16.21 2.03 -4.46
C HIS A 117 16.45 0.91 -5.48
N PRO A 118 15.42 0.53 -6.26
CA PRO A 118 15.53 -0.43 -7.33
C PRO A 118 16.66 -0.09 -8.29
N GLY A 119 17.39 -1.12 -8.74
CA GLY A 119 18.45 -0.90 -9.73
C GLY A 119 19.67 -0.14 -9.22
N ALA A 120 19.85 0.04 -7.90
CA ALA A 120 21.13 0.32 -7.27
C ALA A 120 22.10 -0.85 -7.53
N ILE A 121 22.55 -0.96 -8.78
CA ILE A 121 23.47 -1.99 -9.23
C ILE A 121 24.76 -1.82 -8.46
N ASN A 122 25.20 -2.93 -7.89
CA ASN A 122 26.47 -3.08 -7.21
C ASN A 122 27.58 -2.96 -8.28
N TRP A 123 27.86 -1.74 -8.74
CA TRP A 123 28.92 -1.43 -9.71
C TRP A 123 30.27 -1.96 -9.24
N VAL A 124 30.42 -2.12 -7.92
CA VAL A 124 31.55 -2.80 -7.27
C VAL A 124 31.64 -4.28 -7.65
N LEU A 125 30.52 -5.02 -7.74
CA LEU A 125 30.51 -6.42 -8.16
C LEU A 125 30.86 -6.56 -9.64
N TRP A 126 30.28 -5.74 -10.51
CA TRP A 126 30.63 -5.75 -11.93
C TRP A 126 32.07 -5.28 -12.19
N ALA A 127 32.54 -4.27 -11.46
CA ALA A 127 33.93 -3.84 -11.49
C ALA A 127 34.87 -4.95 -11.01
N ALA A 128 34.54 -5.66 -9.92
CA ALA A 128 35.31 -6.79 -9.42
C ALA A 128 35.38 -7.95 -10.43
N VAL A 129 34.24 -8.28 -11.06
CA VAL A 129 34.18 -9.30 -12.12
C VAL A 129 35.06 -8.90 -13.31
N LEU A 130 35.00 -7.64 -13.77
CA LEU A 130 35.84 -7.14 -14.87
C LEU A 130 37.33 -7.16 -14.50
N ILE A 131 37.69 -6.79 -13.27
CA ILE A 131 39.07 -6.85 -12.78
C ILE A 131 39.59 -8.30 -12.79
N VAL A 132 38.81 -9.26 -12.31
CA VAL A 132 39.21 -10.68 -12.30
C VAL A 132 39.37 -11.21 -13.73
N VAL A 133 38.41 -10.94 -14.62
CA VAL A 133 38.46 -11.39 -16.03
C VAL A 133 39.68 -10.82 -16.76
N THR A 134 39.97 -9.53 -16.57
CA THR A 134 41.14 -8.89 -17.18
C THR A 134 42.46 -9.45 -16.64
N ILE A 135 42.57 -9.68 -15.33
CA ILE A 135 43.75 -10.34 -14.73
C ILE A 135 43.94 -11.73 -15.34
N VAL A 136 42.89 -12.55 -15.43
CA VAL A 136 42.97 -13.90 -16.01
C VAL A 136 43.39 -13.85 -17.48
N ALA A 137 42.83 -12.93 -18.27
CA ALA A 137 43.19 -12.76 -19.67
C ALA A 137 44.66 -12.36 -19.85
N VAL A 138 45.16 -11.42 -19.02
CA VAL A 138 46.57 -11.00 -19.05
C VAL A 138 47.50 -12.15 -18.67
N VAL A 139 47.17 -12.90 -17.62
CA VAL A 139 47.96 -14.08 -17.20
C VAL A 139 48.00 -15.12 -18.31
N ALA A 140 46.86 -15.42 -18.94
CA ALA A 140 46.79 -16.34 -20.08
C ALA A 140 47.62 -15.84 -21.27
N MET A 141 47.53 -14.55 -21.62
CA MET A 141 48.32 -13.96 -22.71
C MET A 141 49.83 -14.06 -22.43
N VAL A 142 50.27 -13.77 -21.20
CA VAL A 142 51.68 -13.88 -20.80
C VAL A 142 52.14 -15.34 -20.87
N ALA A 143 51.34 -16.28 -20.38
CA ALA A 143 51.65 -17.71 -20.45
C ALA A 143 51.78 -18.21 -21.90
N LEU A 144 50.86 -17.77 -22.78
CA LEU A 144 50.88 -18.11 -24.20
C LEU A 144 52.06 -17.46 -24.94
N ALA A 145 52.42 -16.22 -24.61
CA ALA A 145 53.58 -15.54 -25.18
C ALA A 145 54.89 -16.26 -24.85
N ARG A 146 55.08 -16.67 -23.59
CA ARG A 146 56.24 -17.45 -23.15
C ARG A 146 56.34 -18.80 -23.84
N ARG A 147 55.20 -19.46 -24.10
CA ARG A 147 55.18 -20.75 -24.82
C ARG A 147 55.70 -20.61 -26.25
N LYS A 148 55.32 -19.55 -26.97
CA LYS A 148 55.76 -19.32 -28.37
C LYS A 148 57.26 -19.01 -28.49
N GLU A 149 57.88 -18.44 -27.47
CA GLU A 149 59.32 -18.16 -27.47
C GLU A 149 60.15 -19.44 -27.34
N HIS A 150 59.69 -20.40 -26.53
CA HIS A 150 60.34 -21.72 -26.41
C HIS A 150 60.33 -22.52 -27.72
N GLU A 151 59.31 -22.35 -28.57
CA GLU A 151 59.19 -23.04 -29.85
C GLU A 151 60.11 -22.45 -30.94
N ARG A 152 60.47 -21.16 -30.85
CA ARG A 152 61.34 -20.46 -31.84
C ARG A 152 62.85 -20.57 -31.58
N GLY A 153 63.27 -21.07 -30.41
CA GLY A 153 64.68 -21.14 -30.02
C GLY A 153 65.45 -22.36 -30.56
N TRP A 154 64.83 -23.21 -31.38
CA TRP A 154 65.39 -24.49 -31.86
C TRP A 154 65.50 -24.60 -33.39
N GLU A 155 65.30 -23.50 -34.12
CA GLU A 155 65.55 -23.39 -35.58
C GLU A 155 66.89 -22.70 -35.85
#